data_AF-A0A920BVQ3-F1
#
_entry.id   AF-A0A920BVQ3-F1
#
_cell.length_a   1.000
_cell.length_b   1.000
_cell.length_c   1.000
_cell.angle_alpha   90.00
_cell.angle_beta   90.00
_cell.angle_gamma   90.00
#
_symmetry.space_group_name_H-M   'P 1'
#
loop_
_entity.id
_entity.type
_entity.pdbx_description
1 polymer ?
#
loop_
_entity_poly.entity_id
_entity_poly.type
_entity_poly.pdbx_seq_one_letter_code
_entity_poly.pdbx_strand_id
1 'polypeptide(L)' 'MFVGRALYILGLVFVLFSSLLVVMSIFSKHGGETAIPLFALLNGLIAMGIGELVIDLNHRKKDEKK' A
#
# COMPACT_ATOMS: atom_id res chain seq x y z
N MET A 1 9.42 -8.55 -12.62
CA MET A 1 7.95 -8.64 -12.64
C MET A 1 7.31 -9.11 -11.33
N PHE A 2 7.72 -10.25 -10.74
CA PHE A 2 7.09 -10.80 -9.52
C PHE A 2 7.16 -9.85 -8.32
N VAL A 3 8.34 -9.28 -8.04
CA VAL A 3 8.57 -8.40 -6.87
C VAL A 3 7.68 -7.16 -6.88
N GLY A 4 7.57 -6.46 -8.02
CA GLY A 4 6.71 -5.28 -8.13
C GLY A 4 5.23 -5.60 -7.94
N ARG A 5 4.75 -6.72 -8.53
CA ARG A 5 3.37 -7.19 -8.32
C ARG A 5 3.09 -7.60 -6.88
N ALA A 6 4.05 -8.29 -6.24
CA ALA A 6 3.92 -8.69 -4.84
C ALA A 6 3.83 -7.47 -3.92
N LEU A 7 4.72 -6.48 -4.11
CA LEU A 7 4.72 -5.22 -3.35
C LEU A 7 3.41 -4.44 -3.55
N TYR A 8 2.92 -4.36 -4.78
CA TYR A 8 1.67 -3.68 -5.10
C TYR A 8 0.47 -4.34 -4.40
N ILE A 9 0.35 -5.67 -4.49
CA ILE A 9 -0.75 -6.42 -3.87
C ILE A 9 -0.69 -6.33 -2.34
N LEU A 10 0.50 -6.51 -1.76
CA LEU A 10 0.70 -6.35 -0.31
C LEU A 10 0.32 -4.95 0.16
N GLY A 11 0.78 -3.91 -0.54
CA GLY A 11 0.43 -2.52 -0.26
C GLY A 11 -1.08 -2.28 -0.33
N LEU A 12 -1.74 -2.76 -1.38
CA LEU A 12 -3.19 -2.64 -1.55
C LEU A 12 -3.98 -3.31 -0.41
N VAL A 13 -3.60 -4.52 -0.01
CA VAL A 13 -4.20 -5.21 1.13
C VAL A 13 -4.02 -4.41 2.41
N PHE A 14 -2.81 -3.88 2.64
CA PHE A 14 -2.49 -3.08 3.81
C PHE A 14 -3.32 -1.78 3.87
N VAL A 15 -3.47 -1.08 2.75
CA VAL A 15 -4.30 0.13 2.65
C VAL A 15 -5.76 -0.18 2.95
N LEU A 16 -6.30 -1.27 2.39
CA LEU A 16 -7.69 -1.67 2.61
C LEU A 16 -7.98 -1.93 4.09
N PHE A 17 -7.18 -2.78 4.74
CA PHE A 17 -7.35 -3.10 6.15
C PHE A 17 -7.15 -1.87 7.04
N SER A 18 -6.14 -1.06 6.75
CA SER A 18 -5.87 0.16 7.53
C SER A 18 -7.00 1.19 7.39
N SER A 19 -7.55 1.35 6.20
CA SER A 19 -8.69 2.24 5.95
C SER A 19 -9.92 1.81 6.75
N LEU A 20 -10.22 0.51 6.76
CA LEU A 20 -11.32 -0.06 7.56
C LEU A 20 -11.11 0.19 9.06
N LEU A 21 -9.90 -0.01 9.56
CA LEU A 21 -9.57 0.25 10.97
C LEU A 21 -9.67 1.72 11.33
N VAL A 22 -9.25 2.64 10.45
CA VAL A 22 -9.45 4.09 10.64
C VAL A 22 -10.94 4.41 10.75
N VAL A 23 -11.77 3.89 9.84
CA VAL A 23 -13.22 4.11 9.86
C VAL A 23 -13.82 3.56 11.15
N MET A 24 -13.48 2.34 11.55
CA MET A 24 -13.96 1.75 12.81
C MET A 24 -13.52 2.55 14.03
N SER A 25 -12.29 3.08 14.03
CA SER A 25 -11.75 3.90 15.12
C SER A 25 -12.55 5.19 15.34
N ILE A 26 -13.12 5.79 14.28
CA ILE A 26 -13.95 7.01 14.39
C ILE A 26 -15.27 6.73 15.12
N PHE A 27 -15.84 5.55 14.95
CA PHE A 27 -17.11 5.14 15.58
C PHE A 27 -16.95 4.41 16.91
N SER A 28 -15.71 4.17 17.34
CA SER A 28 -15.40 3.47 18.59
C SER A 28 -15.48 4.40 19.80
N LYS A 29 -16.22 3.97 20.84
CA LYS A 29 -16.48 4.77 22.07
C LYS A 29 -15.23 5.15 22.88
N HIS A 30 -14.11 4.46 22.67
CA HIS A 30 -12.82 4.80 23.26
C HIS A 30 -11.95 5.36 22.13
N GLY A 31 -11.83 6.68 22.03
CA GLY A 31 -11.07 7.40 21.01
C GLY A 31 -9.55 7.23 21.14
N GLY A 32 -9.09 6.00 21.27
CA GLY A 32 -7.69 5.67 21.48
C GLY A 32 -7.16 4.87 20.30
N GLU A 33 -6.15 5.45 19.65
CA GLU A 33 -5.20 4.80 18.73
C GLU A 33 -5.53 4.80 17.23
N THR A 34 -5.96 5.94 16.69
CA THR A 34 -5.96 6.18 15.23
C THR A 34 -4.54 6.22 14.62
N ALA A 35 -3.51 6.40 15.46
CA ALA A 35 -2.12 6.49 15.02
C ALA A 35 -1.64 5.22 14.30
N ILE A 36 -1.91 4.04 14.88
CA ILE A 36 -1.46 2.76 14.31
C ILE A 36 -2.09 2.50 12.93
N PRO A 37 -3.43 2.62 12.76
CA PRO A 37 -4.06 2.53 11.44
C PRO A 37 -3.56 3.58 10.45
N LEU A 38 -3.28 4.82 10.89
CA LEU A 38 -2.73 5.84 9.99
C LEU A 38 -1.33 5.49 9.49
N PHE A 39 -0.44 5.04 10.38
CA PHE A 39 0.89 4.61 10.00
C PHE A 39 0.84 3.39 9.07
N ALA A 40 -0.05 2.43 9.36
CA ALA A 40 -0.26 1.29 8.49
C ALA A 40 -0.79 1.71 7.10
N LEU A 41 -1.72 2.67 7.04
CA LEU A 41 -2.22 3.23 5.78
C LEU A 41 -1.10 3.88 4.96
N LEU A 42 -0.28 4.73 5.59
CA LEU A 42 0.89 5.36 4.97
C LEU A 42 1.87 4.33 4.41
N ASN A 43 2.19 3.30 5.20
CA ASN A 43 3.08 2.22 4.76
C ASN A 43 2.49 1.45 3.57
N GLY A 44 1.19 1.17 3.61
CA GLY A 44 0.48 0.53 2.50
C GLY A 44 0.53 1.34 1.21
N LEU A 45 0.30 2.65 1.29
CA LEU A 45 0.37 3.56 0.14
C LEU A 45 1.78 3.63 -0.45
N ILE A 46 2.81 3.70 0.40
CA ILE A 46 4.22 3.69 -0.03
C ILE A 46 4.55 2.35 -0.72
N ALA A 47 4.17 1.22 -0.12
CA ALA A 47 4.41 -0.10 -0.71
C ALA A 47 3.71 -0.28 -2.07
N MET A 48 2.49 0.23 -2.20
CA MET A 48 1.73 0.23 -3.44
C MET A 48 2.42 1.07 -4.53
N GLY A 49 2.84 2.29 -4.19
CA GLY A 49 3.56 3.18 -5.12
C GLY A 49 4.93 2.65 -5.54
N ILE A 50 5.70 2.07 -4.61
CA ILE A 50 6.97 1.39 -4.95
C ILE A 50 6.71 0.18 -5.84
N GLY A 51 5.66 -0.60 -5.56
CA GLY A 51 5.27 -1.74 -6.40
C GLY A 51 4.98 -1.32 -7.85
N GLU A 52 4.23 -0.24 -8.04
CA GLU A 52 3.94 0.34 -9.35
C GLU A 52 5.21 0.84 -10.05
N LEU A 53 6.08 1.57 -9.34
CA LEU A 53 7.35 2.07 -9.87
C LEU A 53 8.24 0.92 -10.37
N VAL A 54 8.35 -0.16 -9.60
CA VAL A 54 9.14 -1.36 -9.97
C VAL A 54 8.53 -2.06 -11.19
N ILE A 55 7.19 -2.06 -11.32
CA ILE A 55 6.50 -2.59 -12.50
C ILE A 55 6.81 -1.73 -13.72
N ASP A 56 6.72 -0.41 -13.62
CA ASP A 56 6.97 0.52 -14.72
C ASP A 56 8.42 0.46 -15.20
N LEU A 57 9.38 0.52 -14.29
CA LEU A 57 10.82 0.40 -14.61
C LEU A 57 11.15 -0.92 -15.32
N ASN A 58 10.48 -2.01 -14.93
CA ASN A 58 10.66 -3.30 -15.58
C ASN A 58 10.04 -3.35 -16.98
N HIS A 59 8.94 -2.64 -17.23
CA HIS A 59 8.35 -2.52 -18.57
C HIS A 59 9.24 -1.67 -19.48
N ARG A 60 9.65 -0.48 -19.02
CA ARG A 60 10.52 0.44 -19.78
C ARG A 60 11.85 -0.20 -20.18
N LYS A 61 12.50 -0.94 -19.26
CA LYS A 61 13.72 -1.72 -19.58
C LYS A 61 13.51 -2.80 -20.63
N LYS A 62 12.29 -3.31 -20.80
CA LYS A 62 11.97 -4.32 -21.80
C LYS A 62 11.79 -3.69 -23.18
N ASP A 63 11.24 -2.48 -23.23
CA ASP A 63 11.04 -1.73 -24.47
C ASP A 63 12.34 -1.14 -25.00
N GLU A 64 13.27 -0.69 -24.14
CA GLU A 64 14.61 -0.22 -24.54
C GLU A 64 15.53 -1.34 -25.09
N LYS A 65 15.19 -2.61 -24.83
CA LYS A 65 15.97 -3.77 -25.30
C LYS A 65 15.45 -4.35 -26.63
N LYS A 66 14.44 -3.73 -27.23
CA LYS A 66 13.77 -4.20 -28.44
C LYS A 66 14.15 -3.32 -29.63
#